data_AF-A0A3S3PAQ3-F1
#
_entry.id   AF-A0A3S3PAQ3-F1
#
_cell.length_a   1.000
_cell.length_b   1.000
_cell.length_c   1.000
_cell.angle_alpha   90.00
_cell.angle_beta   90.00
_cell.angle_gamma   90.00
#
_symmetry.space_group_name_H-M   'P 1'
#
loop_
_entity.id
_entity.type
_entity.pdbx_description
1 polymer ?
#
loop_
_entity_poly.entity_id
_entity_poly.type
_entity_poly.pdbx_seq_one_letter_code
_entity_poly.pdbx_strand_id
1 'polypeptide(L)'
;MRFLCGAYDMRFPVVAYLQQIWWFEVDGSLKFRFPAGVYTVSFRLHLGRFSKRLGRRICNFDNTHGWDIKPVRFELSSSDGQQASCECCLDEPEQDDANSNHKRGNWIECQVGTFIVSDPDAFMEIRFSMKQIDCTHSKGGLCLDSVSIMPSDLRDRRKRYCK
;
A
#
# COMPACT_ATOMS: atom_id res chain seq x y z
N MET A 1 8.68 -30.15 -8.77
CA MET A 1 8.68 -28.69 -8.49
C MET A 1 7.58 -28.44 -7.47
N ARG A 2 7.92 -28.25 -6.19
CA ARG A 2 6.94 -28.07 -5.10
C ARG A 2 6.81 -26.56 -4.84
N PHE A 3 5.65 -25.99 -5.12
CA PHE A 3 5.32 -24.62 -4.78
C PHE A 3 4.93 -24.58 -3.29
N LEU A 4 5.80 -24.04 -2.45
CA LEU A 4 5.54 -23.80 -1.03
C LEU A 4 5.31 -22.31 -0.81
N CYS A 5 4.13 -21.98 -0.27
CA CYS A 5 3.71 -20.68 0.28
C CYS A 5 3.47 -19.55 -0.74
N GLY A 6 2.24 -19.50 -1.29
CA GLY A 6 1.80 -18.54 -2.29
C GLY A 6 1.50 -17.15 -1.73
N ALA A 7 2.52 -16.33 -1.51
CA ALA A 7 2.37 -14.88 -1.38
C ALA A 7 3.02 -14.21 -2.60
N TYR A 8 2.29 -13.33 -3.29
CA TYR A 8 2.83 -12.54 -4.41
C TYR A 8 3.17 -11.14 -3.89
N ASP A 9 4.46 -10.87 -3.73
CA ASP A 9 4.99 -9.58 -3.31
C ASP A 9 5.68 -8.92 -4.51
N MET A 10 5.05 -7.91 -5.09
CA MET A 10 5.63 -7.14 -6.19
C MET A 10 6.45 -5.99 -5.63
N ARG A 11 7.67 -6.30 -5.23
CA ARG A 11 8.63 -5.26 -4.81
C ARG A 11 9.17 -4.56 -6.04
N PHE A 12 9.06 -3.24 -6.07
CA PHE A 12 9.77 -2.46 -7.07
C PHE A 12 11.28 -2.56 -6.78
N PRO A 13 12.15 -2.79 -7.78
CA PRO A 13 13.60 -2.86 -7.57
C PRO A 13 14.18 -1.52 -7.09
N VAL A 14 13.41 -0.44 -7.24
CA VAL A 14 13.73 0.92 -6.81
C VAL A 14 12.48 1.51 -6.15
N VAL A 15 12.65 2.12 -4.98
CA VAL A 15 11.57 2.86 -4.31
C VAL A 15 11.39 4.21 -5.02
N ALA A 16 10.19 4.47 -5.52
CA ALA A 16 9.86 5.78 -6.07
C ALA A 16 9.63 6.78 -4.93
N TYR A 17 10.32 7.93 -4.96
CA TYR A 17 10.15 9.03 -4.03
C TYR A 17 9.52 10.22 -4.74
N LEU A 18 8.31 10.59 -4.33
CA LEU A 18 7.61 11.74 -4.90
C LEU A 18 8.16 13.04 -4.30
N GLN A 19 8.73 13.91 -5.14
CA GLN A 19 9.23 15.22 -4.70
C GLN A 19 8.11 16.25 -4.53
N GLN A 20 7.33 16.51 -5.58
CA GLN A 20 6.20 17.42 -5.55
C GLN A 20 5.21 17.12 -6.68
N ILE A 21 3.90 17.12 -6.38
CA ILE A 21 2.84 17.00 -7.39
C ILE A 21 1.54 17.69 -6.93
N TRP A 22 0.66 18.02 -7.86
CA TRP A 22 -0.68 18.56 -7.58
C TRP A 22 -1.77 17.47 -7.66
N TRP A 23 -1.65 16.53 -8.58
CA TRP A 23 -2.53 15.36 -8.69
C TRP A 23 -1.69 14.10 -8.52
N PHE A 24 -2.10 13.16 -7.68
CA PHE A 24 -1.37 11.92 -7.46
C PHE A 24 -2.21 10.72 -7.92
N GLU A 25 -1.60 9.86 -8.73
CA GLU A 25 -2.23 8.66 -9.26
C GLU A 25 -1.18 7.57 -9.46
N VAL A 26 -1.49 6.37 -8.96
CA VAL A 26 -0.77 5.12 -9.24
C VAL A 26 -1.82 4.12 -9.69
N ASP A 27 -1.61 3.49 -10.83
CA ASP A 27 -2.43 2.39 -11.34
C ASP A 27 -1.54 1.19 -11.67
N GLY A 28 -2.07 -0.01 -11.46
CA GLY A 28 -1.39 -1.24 -11.83
C GLY A 28 -2.36 -2.38 -12.11
N SER A 29 -1.87 -3.39 -12.81
CA SER A 29 -2.62 -4.62 -13.06
C SER A 29 -1.72 -5.86 -13.01
N LEU A 30 -2.32 -6.98 -12.62
CA LEU A 30 -1.70 -8.30 -12.62
C LEU A 30 -2.65 -9.30 -13.23
N LYS A 31 -2.19 -10.04 -14.24
CA LYS A 31 -2.90 -11.20 -14.77
C LYS A 31 -2.16 -12.47 -14.40
N PHE A 32 -2.81 -13.34 -13.62
CA PHE A 32 -2.18 -14.56 -13.09
C PHE A 32 -3.23 -15.66 -12.83
N ARG A 33 -2.79 -16.93 -12.78
CA ARG A 33 -3.63 -18.07 -12.37
C ARG A 33 -3.47 -18.33 -10.88
N PHE A 34 -4.32 -17.69 -10.09
CA PHE A 34 -4.25 -17.81 -8.64
C PHE A 34 -4.82 -19.16 -8.18
N PRO A 35 -4.23 -19.80 -7.16
CA PRO A 35 -4.91 -20.87 -6.44
C PRO A 35 -6.26 -20.38 -5.89
N ALA A 36 -7.24 -21.27 -5.80
CA ALA A 36 -8.53 -20.94 -5.22
C ALA A 36 -8.39 -20.45 -3.77
N GLY A 37 -9.11 -19.39 -3.41
CA GLY A 37 -9.02 -18.79 -2.07
C GLY A 37 -9.37 -17.30 -2.04
N VAL A 38 -9.23 -16.70 -0.86
CA VAL A 38 -9.49 -15.27 -0.63
C VAL A 38 -8.17 -14.53 -0.50
N TYR A 39 -7.95 -13.54 -1.35
CA TYR A 39 -6.72 -12.75 -1.39
C TYR A 39 -6.99 -11.32 -0.92
N THR A 40 -6.04 -10.76 -0.18
CA THR A 40 -6.02 -9.37 0.24
C THR A 40 -5.04 -8.59 -0.63
N VAL A 41 -5.43 -7.39 -1.05
CA VAL A 41 -4.56 -6.43 -1.74
C VAL A 41 -4.19 -5.29 -0.80
N SER A 42 -2.90 -4.97 -0.70
CA SER A 42 -2.40 -3.86 0.13
C SER A 42 -1.25 -3.10 -0.54
N PHE A 43 -1.20 -1.79 -0.30
CA PHE A 43 -0.08 -0.93 -0.65
C PHE A 43 0.84 -0.76 0.57
N ARG A 44 2.15 -0.76 0.32
CA ARG A 44 3.15 -0.48 1.34
C ARG A 44 3.80 0.87 1.08
N LEU A 45 3.55 1.81 1.97
CA LEU A 45 3.86 3.24 1.83
C LEU A 45 4.77 3.72 2.95
N HIS A 46 5.50 4.81 2.72
CA HIS A 46 6.24 5.51 3.77
C HIS A 46 6.25 7.01 3.51
N LEU A 47 5.97 7.81 4.53
CA LEU A 47 6.10 9.26 4.46
C LEU A 47 7.50 9.68 4.92
N GLY A 48 8.15 10.53 4.14
CA GLY A 48 9.50 11.02 4.38
C GLY A 48 10.57 10.24 3.61
N ARG A 49 11.77 10.81 3.59
CA ARG A 49 12.94 10.25 2.91
C ARG A 49 13.83 9.52 3.91
N PHE A 50 14.26 8.31 3.56
CA PHE A 50 15.30 7.63 4.31
C PHE A 50 16.64 8.36 4.11
N SER A 51 17.27 8.73 5.22
CA SER A 51 18.61 9.30 5.25
C SER A 51 19.49 8.56 6.25
N LYS A 52 20.80 8.58 6.03
CA LYS A 52 21.79 8.09 6.99
C LYS A 52 22.61 9.28 7.47
N ARG A 53 22.60 9.54 8.77
CA ARG A 53 23.48 10.52 9.41
C ARG A 53 24.24 9.83 10.52
N LEU A 54 25.58 9.88 10.46
CA LEU A 54 26.47 9.27 11.45
C LEU A 54 26.15 7.78 11.73
N GLY A 55 25.87 7.01 10.68
CA GLY A 55 25.58 5.57 10.80
C GLY A 55 24.19 5.21 11.36
N ARG A 56 23.41 6.18 11.85
CA ARG A 56 22.02 5.98 12.28
C ARG A 56 21.07 6.24 11.11
N ARG A 57 20.05 5.39 10.97
CA ARG A 57 18.93 5.62 10.03
C ARG A 57 18.06 6.74 10.61
N ILE A 58 17.83 7.78 9.82
CA ILE A 58 16.99 8.91 10.18
C ILE A 58 15.96 9.10 9.06
N CYS A 59 14.74 9.46 9.41
CA CYS A 59 13.71 9.86 8.45
C CYS A 59 13.68 11.39 8.38
N ASN A 60 13.85 11.94 7.18
CA ASN A 60 13.72 13.37 6.92
C ASN A 60 12.32 13.65 6.35
N PHE A 61 11.61 14.62 6.91
CA PHE A 61 10.25 15.02 6.54
C PHE A 61 10.15 16.45 5.98
N ASP A 62 11.26 17.14 5.72
CA ASP A 62 11.30 18.55 5.26
C ASP A 62 10.46 18.78 3.99
N ASN A 63 10.32 17.74 3.15
CA ASN A 63 9.53 17.78 1.93
C ASN A 63 8.19 17.01 2.02
N THR A 64 7.82 16.52 3.20
CA THR A 64 6.55 15.80 3.40
C THR A 64 5.44 16.79 3.71
N HIS A 65 4.44 16.86 2.83
CA HIS A 65 3.32 17.81 2.95
C HIS A 65 2.11 17.36 2.11
N GLY A 66 0.91 17.82 2.45
CA GLY A 66 -0.31 17.71 1.64
C GLY A 66 -1.08 16.38 1.73
N TRP A 67 -0.62 15.43 2.55
CA TRP A 67 -1.21 14.09 2.68
C TRP A 67 -2.27 13.96 3.78
N ASP A 68 -2.42 15.00 4.60
CA ASP A 68 -3.41 15.17 5.68
C ASP A 68 -4.67 15.92 5.22
N ILE A 69 -4.59 16.63 4.09
CA ILE A 69 -5.63 17.57 3.63
C ILE A 69 -6.87 16.85 3.06
N LYS A 70 -6.66 15.80 2.27
CA LYS A 70 -7.74 14.98 1.70
C LYS A 70 -7.39 13.50 1.81
N PRO A 71 -8.39 12.61 1.88
CA PRO A 71 -8.11 11.19 1.88
C PRO A 71 -7.52 10.75 0.54
N VAL A 72 -6.59 9.80 0.61
CA VAL A 72 -6.16 9.02 -0.54
C VAL A 72 -7.14 7.87 -0.73
N ARG A 73 -7.64 7.71 -1.96
CA ARG A 73 -8.53 6.63 -2.37
C ARG A 73 -7.73 5.49 -2.96
N PHE A 74 -8.00 4.29 -2.47
CA PHE A 74 -7.46 3.05 -3.00
C PHE A 74 -8.58 2.23 -3.60
N GLU A 75 -8.35 1.62 -4.76
CA GLU A 75 -9.35 0.82 -5.44
C GLU A 75 -8.78 -0.50 -5.94
N LEU A 76 -9.66 -1.49 -6.00
CA LEU A 76 -9.40 -2.84 -6.47
C LEU A 76 -10.55 -3.24 -7.38
N SER A 77 -10.24 -3.82 -8.52
CA SER A 77 -11.21 -4.52 -9.37
C SER A 77 -10.61 -5.79 -9.96
N SER A 78 -11.46 -6.77 -10.25
CA SER A 78 -11.07 -8.03 -10.90
C SER A 78 -11.83 -8.24 -12.22
N SER A 79 -11.27 -9.08 -13.09
CA SER A 79 -11.87 -9.41 -14.40
C SER A 79 -13.23 -10.10 -14.30
N ASP A 80 -13.55 -10.71 -13.17
CA ASP A 80 -14.85 -11.35 -12.89
C ASP A 80 -15.85 -10.39 -12.20
N GLY A 81 -15.50 -9.11 -12.07
CA GLY A 81 -16.40 -8.04 -11.63
C GLY A 81 -16.41 -7.74 -10.14
N GLN A 82 -15.56 -8.39 -9.33
CA GLN A 82 -15.42 -8.02 -7.92
C GLN A 82 -14.72 -6.66 -7.80
N GLN A 83 -15.12 -5.87 -6.81
CA GLN A 83 -14.59 -4.54 -6.56
C GLN A 83 -14.48 -4.26 -5.06
N ALA A 84 -13.48 -3.48 -4.67
CA ALA A 84 -13.34 -2.93 -3.33
C ALA A 84 -12.68 -1.56 -3.39
N SER A 85 -12.94 -0.71 -2.41
CA SER A 85 -12.26 0.56 -2.25
C SER A 85 -12.14 0.95 -0.79
N CYS A 86 -11.15 1.76 -0.47
CA CYS A 86 -11.01 2.39 0.84
C CYS A 86 -10.42 3.79 0.69
N GLU A 87 -10.64 4.63 1.70
CA GLU A 87 -10.14 6.00 1.74
C GLU A 87 -9.52 6.28 3.11
N CYS A 88 -8.35 6.93 3.14
CA CYS A 88 -7.71 7.36 4.38
C CYS A 88 -6.72 8.50 4.15
N CYS A 89 -6.56 9.37 5.15
CA CYS A 89 -5.48 10.36 5.16
C CYS A 89 -4.18 9.67 5.61
N LEU A 90 -3.09 9.85 4.84
CA LEU A 90 -1.82 9.14 5.13
C LEU A 90 -1.06 9.74 6.30
N ASP A 91 -1.29 11.01 6.59
CA ASP A 91 -0.57 11.79 7.60
C ASP A 91 -1.49 12.31 8.72
N GLU A 92 -2.58 11.58 8.98
CA GLU A 92 -3.48 11.88 10.08
C GLU A 92 -2.86 11.46 11.43
N PRO A 93 -2.81 12.36 12.44
CA PRO A 93 -2.33 12.02 13.77
C PRO A 93 -3.30 11.06 14.46
N GLU A 94 -2.77 9.99 15.07
CA GLU A 94 -3.58 9.11 15.92
C GLU A 94 -4.07 9.92 17.13
N GLN A 95 -5.39 10.08 17.25
CA GLN A 95 -6.02 10.55 18.47
C GLN A 95 -5.82 9.45 19.52
N ASP A 96 -5.35 9.85 20.70
CA ASP A 96 -5.11 9.01 21.88
C ASP A 96 -3.80 8.21 21.86
N ASP A 97 -2.68 8.89 22.15
CA ASP A 97 -1.77 8.48 23.22
C ASP A 97 -0.67 9.55 23.39
N ALA A 98 -0.39 9.94 24.65
CA ALA A 98 0.66 10.91 25.02
C ALA A 98 2.10 10.44 24.70
N ASN A 99 2.22 9.35 23.94
CA ASN A 99 3.46 8.77 23.41
C ASN A 99 3.30 8.41 21.91
N SER A 100 2.52 9.22 21.18
CA SER A 100 2.14 9.03 19.77
C SER A 100 3.35 8.80 18.87
N ASN A 101 3.54 7.53 18.48
CA ASN A 101 4.35 7.18 17.33
C ASN A 101 3.64 7.70 16.08
N HIS A 102 3.93 8.93 15.67
CA HIS A 102 3.49 9.44 14.36
C HIS A 102 3.73 8.37 13.29
N LYS A 103 2.77 8.14 12.39
CA LYS A 103 2.95 7.26 11.21
C LYS A 103 4.17 7.65 10.38
N ARG A 104 4.59 8.91 10.48
CA ARG A 104 5.83 9.45 9.93
C ARG A 104 7.06 8.65 10.37
N GLY A 105 7.79 8.11 9.40
CA GLY A 105 9.04 7.39 9.63
C GLY A 105 8.90 5.87 9.75
N ASN A 106 7.67 5.36 9.74
CA ASN A 106 7.35 3.93 9.71
C ASN A 106 6.73 3.54 8.36
N TRP A 107 6.83 2.24 8.03
CA TRP A 107 6.10 1.70 6.88
C TRP A 107 4.63 1.56 7.24
N ILE A 108 3.77 2.11 6.39
CA ILE A 108 2.32 2.06 6.48
C ILE A 108 1.83 0.99 5.51
N GLU A 109 0.96 0.09 5.98
CA GLU A 109 0.25 -0.86 5.12
C GLU A 109 -1.19 -0.38 4.91
N CYS A 110 -1.54 0.04 3.69
CA CYS A 110 -2.88 0.46 3.32
C CYS A 110 -3.59 -0.71 2.62
N GLN A 111 -4.52 -1.35 3.31
CA GLN A 111 -5.33 -2.43 2.74
C GLN A 111 -6.45 -1.85 1.89
N VAL A 112 -6.51 -2.28 0.63
CA VAL A 112 -7.55 -1.86 -0.33
C VAL A 112 -8.83 -2.66 -0.13
N GLY A 113 -8.69 -3.98 -0.02
CA GLY A 113 -9.80 -4.91 0.05
C GLY A 113 -9.38 -6.34 -0.26
N THR A 114 -10.37 -7.20 -0.46
CA THR A 114 -10.17 -8.61 -0.80
C THR A 114 -10.90 -9.01 -2.07
N PHE A 115 -10.40 -10.03 -2.74
CA PHE A 115 -11.09 -10.70 -3.85
C PHE A 115 -11.02 -12.22 -3.67
N ILE A 116 -11.98 -12.92 -4.28
CA ILE A 116 -12.12 -14.38 -4.21
C ILE A 116 -11.70 -14.98 -5.55
N VAL A 117 -10.96 -16.08 -5.50
CA VAL A 117 -10.64 -16.90 -6.67
C VAL A 117 -11.36 -18.23 -6.51
N SER A 118 -12.33 -18.49 -7.38
CA SER A 118 -13.13 -19.73 -7.34
C SER A 118 -12.56 -20.82 -8.25
N ASP A 119 -12.06 -20.44 -9.42
CA ASP A 119 -11.49 -21.34 -10.43
C ASP A 119 -9.96 -21.16 -10.50
N PRO A 120 -9.17 -22.15 -10.05
CA PRO A 120 -7.71 -22.07 -10.07
C PRO A 120 -7.08 -22.23 -11.47
N ASP A 121 -7.82 -22.74 -12.44
CA ASP A 121 -7.34 -22.98 -13.81
C ASP A 121 -7.56 -21.76 -14.72
N ALA A 122 -8.47 -20.87 -14.31
CA ALA A 122 -8.73 -19.60 -14.98
C ALA A 122 -7.67 -18.54 -14.66
N PHE A 123 -7.35 -17.71 -15.66
CA PHE A 123 -6.61 -16.49 -15.41
C PHE A 123 -7.52 -15.45 -14.74
N MET A 124 -7.02 -14.84 -13.68
CA MET A 124 -7.63 -13.68 -13.05
C MET A 124 -6.78 -12.44 -13.33
N GLU A 125 -7.40 -11.39 -13.87
CA GLU A 125 -6.79 -10.07 -13.95
C GLU A 125 -7.27 -9.23 -12.77
N ILE A 126 -6.33 -8.71 -11.99
CA ILE A 126 -6.57 -7.79 -10.89
C ILE A 126 -6.04 -6.43 -11.28
N ARG A 127 -6.82 -5.38 -11.08
CA ARG A 127 -6.42 -3.98 -11.24
C ARG A 127 -6.52 -3.29 -9.89
N PHE A 128 -5.53 -2.46 -9.59
CA PHE A 128 -5.48 -1.71 -8.36
C PHE A 128 -5.03 -0.28 -8.63
N SER A 129 -5.51 0.66 -7.81
CA SER A 129 -5.15 2.06 -7.91
C SER A 129 -5.01 2.72 -6.55
N MET A 130 -4.26 3.82 -6.52
CA MET A 130 -4.10 4.73 -5.39
C MET A 130 -4.13 6.17 -5.93
N LYS A 131 -5.12 6.96 -5.52
CA LYS A 131 -5.39 8.29 -6.08
C LYS A 131 -5.65 9.32 -5.00
N GLN A 132 -5.08 10.50 -5.20
CA GLN A 132 -5.44 11.69 -4.44
C GLN A 132 -5.39 12.89 -5.39
N ILE A 133 -6.55 13.18 -5.96
CA ILE A 133 -6.71 14.28 -6.92
C ILE A 133 -7.17 15.50 -6.11
N ASP A 134 -6.22 16.35 -5.77
CA ASP A 134 -6.50 17.61 -5.10
C ASP A 134 -5.65 18.73 -5.67
N CYS A 135 -6.21 19.50 -6.59
CA CYS A 135 -5.50 20.59 -7.25
C CYS A 135 -5.38 21.85 -6.37
N THR A 136 -5.80 21.81 -5.10
CA THR A 136 -5.72 22.97 -4.20
C THR A 136 -4.40 23.07 -3.44
N HIS A 137 -3.70 21.95 -3.24
CA HIS A 137 -2.44 21.91 -2.48
C HIS A 137 -1.43 20.96 -3.13
N SER A 138 -0.16 21.39 -3.14
CA SER A 138 0.96 20.52 -3.52
C SER A 138 1.17 19.42 -2.49
N LYS A 139 1.75 18.31 -2.93
CA LYS A 139 2.00 17.13 -2.11
C LYS A 139 3.37 16.57 -2.41
N GLY A 140 4.07 16.10 -1.39
CA GLY A 140 5.43 15.61 -1.53
C GLY A 140 5.84 14.66 -0.42
N GLY A 141 6.97 13.97 -0.59
CA GLY A 141 7.57 13.14 0.44
C GLY A 141 6.86 11.81 0.68
N LEU A 142 6.27 11.19 -0.35
CA LEU A 142 5.73 9.83 -0.31
C LEU A 142 6.69 8.84 -1.00
N CYS A 143 6.95 7.73 -0.32
CA CYS A 143 7.59 6.54 -0.85
C CYS A 143 6.55 5.44 -1.07
N LEU A 144 6.55 4.83 -2.25
CA LEU A 144 5.83 3.58 -2.53
C LEU A 144 6.84 2.44 -2.69
N ASP A 145 6.72 1.39 -1.87
CA ASP A 145 7.64 0.23 -1.87
C ASP A 145 7.09 -0.94 -2.67
N SER A 146 5.85 -1.35 -2.40
CA SER A 146 5.22 -2.45 -3.09
C SER A 146 3.70 -2.41 -3.05
N VAL A 147 3.10 -3.16 -3.96
CA VAL A 147 1.72 -3.63 -3.88
C VAL A 147 1.77 -5.14 -3.68
N SER A 148 1.06 -5.64 -2.68
CA SER A 148 1.07 -7.05 -2.32
C SER A 148 -0.29 -7.69 -2.54
N ILE A 149 -0.28 -8.92 -3.05
CA ILE A 149 -1.47 -9.77 -3.19
C ILE A 149 -1.18 -11.06 -2.44
N MET A 150 -1.80 -11.22 -1.28
CA MET A 150 -1.53 -12.34 -0.37
C MET A 150 -2.82 -13.07 0.01
N PRO A 151 -2.79 -14.42 0.14
CA PRO A 151 -3.86 -15.16 0.79
C PRO A 151 -4.17 -14.56 2.16
N SER A 152 -5.44 -14.31 2.42
CA SER A 152 -5.88 -13.55 3.59
C SER A 152 -5.61 -14.31 4.89
N ASP A 153 -5.65 -15.64 4.85
CA ASP A 153 -5.31 -16.53 5.96
C ASP A 153 -3.82 -16.46 6.36
N LEU A 154 -2.91 -16.37 5.38
CA LEU A 154 -1.48 -16.16 5.62
C LEU A 154 -1.22 -14.79 6.25
N ARG A 155 -1.97 -13.77 5.84
CA ARG A 155 -1.86 -12.43 6.42
C ARG A 155 -2.34 -12.38 7.87
N ASP A 156 -3.46 -13.01 8.19
CA ASP A 156 -3.98 -13.06 9.56
C ASP A 156 -3.01 -13.75 10.52
N ARG A 157 -2.28 -14.76 10.04
CA ARG A 157 -1.19 -15.38 10.81
C ARG A 157 -0.06 -14.39 11.06
N ARG A 158 0.41 -13.64 10.05
CA ARG A 158 1.48 -12.63 10.22
C ARG A 158 1.11 -11.55 11.24
N LYS A 159 -0.14 -11.10 11.28
CA LYS A 159 -0.61 -10.14 12.30
C LYS A 159 -0.56 -10.70 13.74
N ARG A 160 -0.73 -12.00 13.93
CA ARG A 160 -0.69 -12.64 15.27
C ARG A 160 0.72 -12.77 15.83
N TYR A 161 1.75 -12.81 14.99
CA TYR A 161 3.14 -12.99 15.41
C TYR A 161 3.94 -11.68 15.55
N CYS A 162 3.37 -10.53 15.17
CA CYS A 162 4.01 -9.21 15.26
C CYS A 162 3.36 -8.29 16.30
N LYS A 163 2.81 -8.84 17.40
CA LYS A 163 2.42 -8.07 18.58
C LYS A 163 3.53 -8.06 19.61
#